data_AF-A0A1Y1V4K4-F1
#
_entry.id   AF-A0A1Y1V4K4-F1
#
_cell.length_a   1.000
_cell.length_b   1.000
_cell.length_c   1.000
_cell.angle_alpha   90.00
_cell.angle_beta   90.00
_cell.angle_gamma   90.00
#
_symmetry.space_group_name_H-M   'P 1'
#
loop_
_entity.id
_entity.type
_entity.pdbx_description
1 polymer ?
#
loop_
_entity_poly.entity_id
_entity_poly.type
_entity_poly.pdbx_seq_one_letter_code
_entity_poly.pdbx_strand_id
1 'polypeptide(L)'
;MYSKGFSKYTCQYDNKWIAFPIYISYNVLYSNEDLLNKYNKQVPLTWNELIKTASYILEEEKKQNNTDLVGYNGYFSDTEDGMASLYEFIYSYRDSMYNSYPNIDSKEASRALSMIKRLKNEISSAKLFLSDETETEKLLKNGKAIFLKYWNLDEEKNHYSYIKSLLPGNIDGVSGSSIGGNNAGINTFISKEKKRATVKVLKYITSKTIQKQLVRNNVIYTGINEIYLEENIYIYLKSRFSIDVQFISRPIFESKNYERFSRNYRKYLHSYIYGNSTLEEIIQNIEDLTKIYTITLDSENTTIGRTLSIIISILAILMTLSLSFPSIHRIKPYLSIFSNNSWTVFVLGSIILLMSSFAVFGQVTEEKCRIKSILIYIGFYFNFSPIMNKYMLMFPKNNKLFMWICNHRNLFYIGGLLLGIGIEMLGFFFSSHVTIVEYENEKRYKKCTTSSNSLFYIINNISWILIFILIISTVSIVIMDYVMIPLKPYCVNFIFISVGITIINLFIYLSLNETKSYISYVKLQVIFHILFSLSLYLFFYIFRLIYLLLLKKFGLLDKNKYDLKSQNDILNNDTSSYEENTKQKINIEQRLQTKKNTHNNSISIINTFATESISFNE
;
A
#
# COMPACT_ATOMS: atom_id res chain seq x y z
N MET A 1 28.84 19.89 13.94
CA MET A 1 29.56 18.94 14.81
C MET A 1 29.14 17.52 14.48
N TYR A 2 28.04 16.99 15.02
CA TYR A 2 27.59 15.60 14.75
C TYR A 2 27.21 15.29 13.30
N SER A 3 26.77 16.29 12.53
CA SER A 3 26.41 16.11 11.11
C SER A 3 27.58 15.75 10.19
N LYS A 4 28.82 16.00 10.61
CA LYS A 4 30.03 15.73 9.82
C LYS A 4 30.56 14.30 10.01
N GLY A 5 29.97 13.51 10.91
CA GLY A 5 30.41 12.16 11.24
C GLY A 5 29.36 11.11 10.97
N PHE A 6 29.54 9.94 11.58
CA PHE A 6 28.65 8.79 11.40
C PHE A 6 27.31 8.93 12.13
N SER A 7 27.13 9.95 12.98
CA SER A 7 25.88 10.15 13.73
C SER A 7 24.66 10.35 12.83
N LYS A 8 24.85 10.81 11.59
CA LYS A 8 23.76 10.87 10.60
C LYS A 8 23.15 9.49 10.31
N TYR A 9 23.96 8.42 10.38
CA TYR A 9 23.51 7.07 10.08
C TYR A 9 22.75 6.43 11.24
N THR A 10 22.96 6.89 12.48
CA THR A 10 22.37 6.28 13.68
C THR A 10 21.30 7.15 14.35
N CYS A 11 21.25 8.45 14.05
CA CYS A 11 20.40 9.42 14.74
C CYS A 11 19.46 10.20 13.82
N GLN A 12 19.48 9.95 12.51
CA GLN A 12 18.62 10.62 11.53
C GLN A 12 17.65 9.62 10.90
N TYR A 13 16.39 10.05 10.74
CA TYR A 13 15.34 9.32 10.01
C TYR A 13 14.56 10.32 9.16
N ASP A 14 14.31 10.02 7.88
CA ASP A 14 13.67 10.93 6.91
C ASP A 14 14.24 12.36 6.93
N ASN A 15 15.58 12.46 6.90
CA ASN A 15 16.32 13.72 6.98
C ASN A 15 16.10 14.54 8.27
N LYS A 16 15.44 13.98 9.29
CA LYS A 16 15.21 14.62 10.60
C LYS A 16 16.04 13.97 11.70
N TRP A 17 16.64 14.79 12.55
CA TRP A 17 17.32 14.30 13.76
C TRP A 17 16.28 13.83 14.77
N ILE A 18 16.36 12.56 15.15
CA ILE A 18 15.47 11.92 16.13
C ILE A 18 16.19 11.65 17.46
N ALA A 19 17.52 11.71 17.48
CA ALA A 19 18.35 11.51 18.65
C ALA A 19 19.70 12.22 18.53
N PHE A 20 20.51 12.17 19.59
CA PHE A 20 21.93 12.50 19.58
C PHE A 20 22.75 11.38 20.25
N PRO A 21 23.96 11.07 19.77
CA PRO A 21 24.78 10.04 20.39
C PRO A 21 25.35 10.52 21.72
N ILE A 22 25.24 9.68 22.74
CA ILE A 22 25.84 9.90 24.06
C ILE A 22 27.27 9.35 24.08
N TYR A 23 27.43 8.12 23.61
CA TYR A 23 28.71 7.47 23.35
C TYR A 23 28.53 6.42 22.26
N ILE A 24 29.65 5.99 21.67
CA ILE A 24 29.68 4.97 20.63
C ILE A 24 30.47 3.75 21.09
N SER A 25 30.18 2.61 20.48
CA SER A 25 31.01 1.41 20.56
C SER A 25 31.24 0.87 19.16
N TYR A 26 32.28 0.08 19.00
CA TYR A 26 32.71 -0.47 17.72
C TYR A 26 33.56 -1.72 17.93
N ASN A 27 33.73 -2.52 16.90
CA ASN A 27 34.47 -3.77 16.94
C ASN A 27 35.93 -3.56 16.52
N VAL A 28 36.82 -4.34 17.12
CA VAL A 28 38.26 -4.37 16.81
C VAL A 28 38.74 -5.81 16.69
N LEU A 29 39.87 -5.98 16.03
CA LEU A 29 40.63 -7.22 16.06
C LEU A 29 41.56 -7.22 17.28
N TYR A 30 41.38 -8.20 18.15
CA TYR A 30 42.31 -8.54 19.21
C TYR A 30 43.27 -9.62 18.68
N SER A 31 44.57 -9.34 18.74
CA SER A 31 45.63 -10.26 18.29
C SER A 31 46.52 -10.64 19.47
N ASN A 32 46.69 -11.93 19.73
CA ASN A 32 47.46 -12.43 20.88
C ASN A 32 48.94 -12.04 20.74
N GLU A 33 49.39 -11.12 21.61
CA GLU A 33 50.71 -10.51 21.52
C GLU A 33 51.83 -11.53 21.72
N ASP A 34 51.67 -12.40 22.73
CA ASP A 34 52.68 -13.40 23.09
C ASP A 34 52.91 -14.40 21.95
N LEU A 35 51.83 -14.86 21.29
CA LEU A 35 51.92 -15.77 20.15
C LEU A 35 52.50 -15.10 18.92
N LEU A 36 52.10 -13.86 18.61
CA LEU A 36 52.67 -13.13 17.48
C LEU A 36 54.17 -12.89 17.66
N ASN A 37 54.60 -12.49 18.86
CA ASN A 37 56.01 -12.29 19.20
C ASN A 37 56.80 -13.61 19.14
N LYS A 38 56.27 -14.69 19.72
CA LYS A 38 56.89 -16.03 19.70
C LYS A 38 57.21 -16.51 18.28
N TYR A 39 56.32 -16.24 17.33
CA TYR A 39 56.44 -16.69 15.95
C TYR A 39 56.90 -15.61 14.96
N ASN A 40 57.32 -14.44 15.47
CA ASN A 40 57.74 -13.27 14.69
C ASN A 40 56.73 -12.92 13.57
N LYS A 41 55.46 -12.79 13.95
CA LYS A 41 54.34 -12.45 13.07
C LYS A 41 53.83 -11.04 13.37
N GLN A 42 53.35 -10.38 12.34
CA GLN A 42 52.69 -9.08 12.46
C GLN A 42 51.18 -9.24 12.59
N VAL A 43 50.53 -8.20 13.11
CA VAL A 43 49.06 -8.09 13.11
C VAL A 43 48.57 -8.07 11.65
N PRO A 44 47.61 -8.94 11.27
CA PRO A 44 47.18 -9.05 9.87
C PRO A 44 46.35 -7.85 9.44
N LEU A 45 46.60 -7.36 8.21
CA LEU A 45 45.86 -6.26 7.60
C LEU A 45 44.75 -6.77 6.67
N THR A 46 44.91 -8.00 6.15
CA THR A 46 43.92 -8.64 5.27
C THR A 46 43.40 -9.97 5.82
N TRP A 47 42.19 -10.38 5.41
CA TRP A 47 41.63 -11.67 5.81
C TRP A 47 42.49 -12.87 5.35
N ASN A 48 43.17 -12.76 4.21
CA ASN A 48 44.11 -13.80 3.75
C ASN A 48 45.36 -13.89 4.64
N GLU A 49 45.91 -12.76 5.08
CA GLU A 49 47.02 -12.73 6.04
C GLU A 49 46.61 -13.31 7.40
N LEU A 50 45.39 -13.02 7.85
CA LEU A 50 44.85 -13.57 9.09
C LEU A 50 44.78 -15.10 9.00
N ILE A 51 44.23 -15.67 7.91
CA ILE A 51 44.22 -17.12 7.69
C ILE A 51 45.64 -17.67 7.69
N LYS A 52 46.54 -17.12 6.86
CA LYS A 52 47.91 -17.61 6.72
C LYS A 52 48.66 -17.62 8.06
N THR A 53 48.49 -16.56 8.85
CA THR A 53 49.16 -16.39 10.15
C THR A 53 48.57 -17.34 11.18
N ALA A 54 47.24 -17.42 11.26
CA ALA A 54 46.56 -18.31 12.20
C ALA A 54 46.86 -19.78 11.89
N SER A 55 46.76 -20.22 10.63
CA SER A 55 47.09 -21.60 10.23
C SER A 55 48.53 -21.97 10.59
N TYR A 56 49.49 -21.10 10.31
CA TYR A 56 50.89 -21.33 10.67
C TYR A 56 51.08 -21.52 12.18
N ILE A 57 50.53 -20.60 13.00
CA ILE A 57 50.67 -20.67 14.45
C ILE A 57 49.95 -21.92 15.01
N LEU A 58 48.75 -22.24 14.51
CA LEU A 58 48.03 -23.45 14.92
C LEU A 58 48.84 -24.73 14.63
N GLU A 59 49.47 -24.82 13.46
CA GLU A 59 50.31 -25.96 13.09
C GLU A 59 51.57 -26.07 13.97
N GLU A 60 52.24 -24.95 14.25
CA GLU A 60 53.44 -24.93 15.10
C GLU A 60 53.13 -25.22 16.58
N GLU A 61 52.02 -24.69 17.11
CA GLU A 61 51.56 -24.97 18.47
C GLU A 61 51.11 -26.43 18.61
N LYS A 62 50.48 -26.99 17.57
CA LYS A 62 50.12 -28.42 17.54
C LYS A 62 51.35 -29.33 17.61
N LYS A 63 52.48 -28.97 16.98
CA LYS A 63 53.75 -29.70 17.12
C LYS A 63 54.30 -29.68 18.54
N GLN A 64 53.90 -28.70 19.35
CA GLN A 64 54.26 -28.54 20.76
C GLN A 64 53.18 -29.09 21.71
N ASN A 65 52.24 -29.91 21.20
CA ASN A 65 51.10 -30.47 21.93
C ASN A 65 50.10 -29.44 22.49
N ASN A 66 50.09 -28.21 21.97
CA ASN A 66 49.03 -27.25 22.28
C ASN A 66 47.92 -27.33 21.22
N THR A 67 46.87 -28.09 21.53
CA THR A 67 45.72 -28.32 20.64
C THR A 67 44.48 -27.51 21.01
N ASP A 68 44.54 -26.73 22.07
CA ASP A 68 43.40 -25.99 22.64
C ASP A 68 43.22 -24.60 22.01
N LEU A 69 44.14 -24.21 21.12
CA LEU A 69 44.21 -22.88 20.55
C LEU A 69 43.16 -22.68 19.43
N VAL A 70 42.50 -21.53 19.47
CA VAL A 70 41.52 -21.10 18.46
C VAL A 70 42.18 -20.12 17.50
N GLY A 71 42.09 -20.36 16.19
CA GLY A 71 42.65 -19.42 15.21
C GLY A 71 41.87 -18.11 15.14
N TYR A 72 40.54 -18.20 15.01
CA TYR A 72 39.64 -17.05 14.99
C TYR A 72 38.24 -17.39 15.53
N ASN A 73 37.63 -16.53 16.36
CA ASN A 73 36.30 -16.76 16.92
C ASN A 73 35.14 -16.48 15.95
N GLY A 74 35.32 -15.71 14.88
CA GLY A 74 34.22 -15.36 13.97
C GLY A 74 33.19 -14.38 14.53
N TYR A 75 32.65 -14.64 15.73
CA TYR A 75 31.59 -13.87 16.39
C TYR A 75 30.31 -13.80 15.55
N PHE A 76 29.97 -14.89 14.86
CA PHE A 76 28.80 -15.00 13.97
C PHE A 76 27.62 -15.72 14.65
N SER A 77 27.37 -15.46 15.92
CA SER A 77 26.27 -16.08 16.67
C SER A 77 24.89 -15.75 16.07
N ASP A 78 23.85 -16.51 16.39
CA ASP A 78 22.48 -16.23 15.93
C ASP A 78 21.79 -15.12 16.76
N THR A 79 22.51 -14.03 17.03
CA THR A 79 22.04 -12.84 17.74
C THR A 79 22.28 -11.57 16.90
N GLU A 80 21.90 -10.39 17.42
CA GLU A 80 22.18 -9.11 16.74
C GLU A 80 23.69 -8.80 16.59
N ASP A 81 24.54 -9.42 17.40
CA ASP A 81 25.99 -9.32 17.23
C ASP A 81 26.47 -10.07 15.99
N GLY A 82 25.90 -11.24 15.70
CA GLY A 82 26.15 -11.94 14.44
C GLY A 82 25.67 -11.14 13.22
N MET A 83 24.55 -10.42 13.33
CA MET A 83 24.11 -9.50 12.27
C MET A 83 25.16 -8.41 12.04
N ALA A 84 25.69 -7.81 13.11
CA ALA A 84 26.77 -6.84 13.02
C ALA A 84 28.04 -7.42 12.39
N SER A 85 28.44 -8.64 12.76
CA SER A 85 29.58 -9.36 12.20
C SER A 85 29.41 -9.67 10.70
N LEU A 86 28.24 -10.16 10.28
CA LEU A 86 27.99 -10.47 8.87
C LEU A 86 28.02 -9.19 8.02
N TYR A 87 27.39 -8.13 8.52
CA TYR A 87 27.32 -6.86 7.80
C TYR A 87 28.69 -6.19 7.71
N GLU A 88 29.46 -6.10 8.78
CA GLU A 88 30.80 -5.51 8.75
C GLU A 88 31.78 -6.33 7.88
N PHE A 89 31.65 -7.66 7.86
CA PHE A 89 32.51 -8.51 7.05
C PHE A 89 32.28 -8.27 5.56
N ILE A 90 31.02 -8.24 5.11
CA ILE A 90 30.69 -7.90 3.71
C ILE A 90 31.16 -6.48 3.38
N TYR A 91 31.02 -5.53 4.32
CA TYR A 91 31.53 -4.17 4.15
C TYR A 91 33.06 -4.11 4.02
N SER A 92 33.81 -5.00 4.67
CA SER A 92 35.28 -5.07 4.55
C SER A 92 35.78 -5.54 3.17
N TYR A 93 34.87 -6.03 2.31
CA TYR A 93 35.18 -6.58 0.98
C TYR A 93 35.10 -5.58 -0.18
N ARG A 94 34.96 -4.30 0.15
CA ARG A 94 35.00 -3.21 -0.83
C ARG A 94 36.38 -3.09 -1.46
N ASP A 95 36.41 -2.62 -2.70
CA ASP A 95 37.67 -2.36 -3.41
C ASP A 95 38.34 -1.05 -2.96
N SER A 96 37.65 -0.21 -2.18
CA SER A 96 38.23 0.93 -1.48
C SER A 96 37.42 1.33 -0.24
N MET A 97 38.11 1.77 0.82
CA MET A 97 37.95 3.12 1.36
C MET A 97 36.55 3.76 1.35
N TYR A 98 36.28 4.31 0.17
CA TYR A 98 35.26 5.30 -0.10
C TYR A 98 34.00 4.67 -0.70
N ASN A 99 34.06 3.38 -1.04
CA ASN A 99 32.93 2.68 -1.63
C ASN A 99 31.85 2.45 -0.56
N SER A 100 30.59 2.43 -0.97
CA SER A 100 29.48 2.05 -0.11
C SER A 100 29.49 0.55 0.17
N TYR A 101 28.59 0.11 1.05
CA TYR A 101 28.29 -1.31 1.24
C TYR A 101 28.03 -2.01 -0.10
N PRO A 102 28.69 -3.15 -0.40
CA PRO A 102 28.47 -3.89 -1.65
C PRO A 102 27.04 -4.41 -1.75
N ASN A 103 26.44 -4.38 -2.95
CA ASN A 103 25.15 -5.05 -3.14
C ASN A 103 25.33 -6.56 -2.91
N ILE A 104 24.30 -7.24 -2.38
CA ILE A 104 24.41 -8.65 -2.01
C ILE A 104 24.63 -9.57 -3.22
N ASP A 105 24.16 -9.16 -4.41
CA ASP A 105 24.35 -9.84 -5.69
C ASP A 105 25.74 -9.60 -6.35
N SER A 106 26.58 -8.77 -5.73
CA SER A 106 27.87 -8.38 -6.29
C SER A 106 28.94 -9.46 -6.16
N LYS A 107 30.02 -9.31 -6.94
CA LYS A 107 31.21 -10.16 -6.82
C LYS A 107 31.91 -9.95 -5.49
N GLU A 108 31.88 -8.73 -4.94
CA GLU A 108 32.46 -8.35 -3.64
C GLU A 108 31.76 -9.11 -2.52
N ALA A 109 30.43 -9.10 -2.49
CA ALA A 109 29.64 -9.85 -1.52
C ALA A 109 29.85 -11.37 -1.67
N SER A 110 29.89 -11.87 -2.90
CA SER A 110 30.18 -13.28 -3.20
C SER A 110 31.56 -13.72 -2.68
N ARG A 111 32.59 -12.88 -2.89
CA ARG A 111 33.94 -13.09 -2.36
C ARG A 111 33.96 -13.05 -0.83
N ALA A 112 33.22 -12.12 -0.22
CA ALA A 112 33.11 -12.00 1.23
C ALA A 112 32.52 -13.26 1.85
N LEU A 113 31.38 -13.72 1.36
CA LEU A 113 30.69 -14.91 1.86
C LEU A 113 31.55 -16.18 1.70
N SER A 114 32.24 -16.30 0.57
CA SER A 114 33.20 -17.39 0.35
C SER A 114 34.34 -17.36 1.36
N MET A 115 34.87 -16.18 1.69
CA MET A 115 35.91 -16.02 2.70
C MET A 115 35.43 -16.35 4.12
N ILE A 116 34.21 -15.96 4.50
CA ILE A 116 33.63 -16.35 5.80
C ILE A 116 33.65 -17.88 5.95
N LYS A 117 33.25 -18.59 4.89
CA LYS A 117 33.25 -20.07 4.88
C LYS A 117 34.68 -20.64 4.98
N ARG A 118 35.66 -20.01 4.31
CA ARG A 118 37.08 -20.37 4.42
C ARG A 118 37.63 -20.16 5.83
N LEU A 119 37.40 -19.00 6.45
CA LEU A 119 37.81 -18.71 7.84
C LEU A 119 37.29 -19.78 8.81
N LYS A 120 36.01 -20.13 8.70
CA LYS A 120 35.41 -21.19 9.53
C LYS A 120 36.09 -22.54 9.32
N ASN A 121 36.40 -22.90 8.09
CA ASN A 121 36.90 -24.23 7.75
C ASN A 121 38.42 -24.40 7.97
N GLU A 122 39.20 -23.33 7.77
CA GLU A 122 40.67 -23.40 7.80
C GLU A 122 41.26 -23.09 9.19
N ILE A 123 40.64 -22.19 9.98
CA ILE A 123 41.24 -21.67 11.22
C ILE A 123 40.28 -21.61 12.42
N SER A 124 39.10 -22.22 12.31
CA SER A 124 38.12 -22.26 13.38
C SER A 124 37.36 -23.59 13.41
N SER A 125 36.38 -23.69 14.30
CA SER A 125 35.41 -24.80 14.31
C SER A 125 34.00 -24.24 14.16
N ALA A 126 33.04 -25.06 13.71
CA ALA A 126 31.66 -24.62 13.57
C ALA A 126 31.08 -24.03 14.87
N LYS A 127 31.42 -24.62 16.03
CA LYS A 127 30.98 -24.16 17.35
C LYS A 127 31.62 -22.83 17.72
N LEU A 128 32.95 -22.71 17.55
CA LEU A 128 33.69 -21.51 17.92
C LEU A 128 33.36 -20.33 17.01
N PHE A 129 33.12 -20.58 15.72
CA PHE A 129 32.77 -19.53 14.77
C PHE A 129 31.41 -18.87 15.10
N LEU A 130 30.54 -19.59 15.83
CA LEU A 130 29.27 -19.12 16.40
C LEU A 130 29.43 -18.50 17.80
N SER A 131 30.66 -18.25 18.28
CA SER A 131 30.90 -17.68 19.62
C SER A 131 30.04 -16.44 19.85
N ASP A 132 29.38 -16.43 21.00
CA ASP A 132 28.65 -15.29 21.52
C ASP A 132 29.54 -14.43 22.43
N GLU A 133 28.95 -13.44 23.09
CA GLU A 133 29.63 -12.57 24.05
C GLU A 133 30.30 -13.36 25.17
N THR A 134 29.59 -14.31 25.78
CA THR A 134 30.11 -15.10 26.91
C THR A 134 31.33 -15.93 26.50
N GLU A 135 31.25 -16.64 25.38
CA GLU A 135 32.37 -17.47 24.91
C GLU A 135 33.55 -16.61 24.44
N THR A 136 33.27 -15.47 23.81
CA THR A 136 34.34 -14.55 23.37
C THR A 136 35.06 -13.91 24.55
N GLU A 137 34.34 -13.48 25.60
CA GLU A 137 34.97 -12.98 26.82
C GLU A 137 35.82 -14.05 27.52
N LYS A 138 35.38 -15.30 27.50
CA LYS A 138 36.16 -16.42 28.05
C LYS A 138 37.47 -16.61 27.29
N LEU A 139 37.43 -16.52 25.95
CA LEU A 139 38.63 -16.59 25.11
C LEU A 139 39.59 -15.41 25.35
N LEU A 140 39.05 -14.19 25.52
CA LEU A 140 39.85 -13.02 25.89
C LEU A 140 40.58 -13.23 27.24
N LYS A 141 39.87 -13.74 28.25
CA LYS A 141 40.41 -13.96 29.60
C LYS A 141 41.45 -15.07 29.68
N ASN A 142 41.29 -16.14 28.91
CA ASN A 142 42.16 -17.30 29.00
C ASN A 142 43.31 -17.31 27.98
N GLY A 143 43.36 -16.35 27.05
CA GLY A 143 44.42 -16.23 26.06
C GLY A 143 44.45 -17.35 25.00
N LYS A 144 43.39 -18.17 24.90
CA LYS A 144 43.36 -19.36 24.03
C LYS A 144 42.91 -19.07 22.59
N ALA A 145 42.99 -17.82 22.14
CA ALA A 145 42.74 -17.48 20.74
C ALA A 145 43.87 -16.65 20.16
N ILE A 146 44.25 -16.94 18.92
CA ILE A 146 45.26 -16.17 18.16
C ILE A 146 44.65 -14.82 17.80
N PHE A 147 43.47 -14.85 17.18
CA PHE A 147 42.72 -13.67 16.79
C PHE A 147 41.29 -13.73 17.30
N LEU A 148 40.76 -12.60 17.74
CA LEU A 148 39.37 -12.45 18.17
C LEU A 148 38.79 -11.17 17.59
N LYS A 149 37.56 -11.23 17.11
CA LYS A 149 36.73 -10.05 16.86
C LYS A 149 35.79 -9.85 18.04
N TYR A 150 35.81 -8.66 18.61
CA TYR A 150 34.90 -8.28 19.70
C TYR A 150 34.74 -6.76 19.81
N TRP A 151 33.75 -6.31 20.58
CA TRP A 151 33.57 -4.91 20.91
C TRP A 151 34.83 -4.36 21.59
N ASN A 152 35.20 -3.11 21.31
CA ASN A 152 36.34 -2.47 21.96
C ASN A 152 36.05 -2.26 23.45
N LEU A 153 36.78 -2.98 24.30
CA LEU A 153 36.70 -2.92 25.75
C LEU A 153 37.78 -2.01 26.31
N ASP A 154 37.50 -1.26 27.37
CA ASP A 154 38.52 -0.44 28.03
C ASP A 154 39.53 -1.29 28.81
N GLU A 155 40.81 -0.98 28.63
CA GLU A 155 41.96 -1.83 29.03
C GLU A 155 42.24 -1.82 30.54
N GLU A 156 41.93 -0.72 31.23
CA GLU A 156 42.26 -0.52 32.65
C GLU A 156 41.61 -1.54 33.59
N LYS A 157 40.62 -2.30 33.12
CA LYS A 157 39.93 -3.30 33.94
C LYS A 157 40.41 -4.73 33.76
N ASN A 158 41.16 -5.06 32.70
CA ASN A 158 41.28 -6.47 32.28
C ASN A 158 42.65 -7.00 31.85
N HIS A 159 43.72 -6.19 31.70
CA HIS A 159 45.10 -6.64 31.39
C HIS A 159 45.18 -7.87 30.45
N TYR A 160 44.51 -7.83 29.30
CA TYR A 160 44.57 -8.91 28.31
C TYR A 160 45.86 -8.77 27.49
N SER A 161 46.61 -9.87 27.27
CA SER A 161 47.80 -9.92 26.38
C SER A 161 47.43 -9.86 24.89
N TYR A 162 46.65 -8.86 24.48
CA TYR A 162 46.14 -8.72 23.13
C TYR A 162 46.38 -7.31 22.59
N ILE A 163 46.98 -7.24 21.40
CA ILE A 163 47.09 -6.01 20.60
C ILE A 163 45.75 -5.76 19.90
N LYS A 164 45.21 -4.55 20.04
CA LYS A 164 44.00 -4.14 19.32
C LYS A 164 44.34 -3.44 18.02
N SER A 165 43.57 -3.73 16.98
CA SER A 165 43.73 -3.13 15.65
C SER A 165 42.40 -3.07 14.89
N LEU A 166 42.40 -2.44 13.72
CA LEU A 166 41.26 -2.48 12.81
C LEU A 166 40.96 -3.92 12.39
N LEU A 167 39.69 -4.20 12.10
CA LEU A 167 39.33 -5.47 11.49
C LEU A 167 39.97 -5.57 10.09
N PRO A 168 40.46 -6.75 9.67
CA PRO A 168 41.06 -6.91 8.35
C PRO A 168 40.08 -6.63 7.21
N GLY A 169 40.62 -6.31 6.05
CA GLY A 169 39.86 -6.13 4.80
C GLY A 169 40.16 -7.17 3.75
N ASN A 170 39.51 -7.03 2.59
CA ASN A 170 39.90 -7.73 1.37
C ASN A 170 41.28 -7.26 0.86
N ILE A 171 41.60 -5.98 1.05
CA ILE A 171 42.89 -5.36 0.73
C ILE A 171 43.33 -4.47 1.90
N ASP A 172 44.63 -4.18 1.97
CA ASP A 172 45.19 -3.25 2.95
C ASP A 172 44.51 -1.86 2.85
N GLY A 173 44.31 -1.22 4.00
CA GLY A 173 43.61 0.06 4.14
C GLY A 173 42.09 -0.02 4.04
N VAL A 174 41.49 -1.18 3.76
CA VAL A 174 40.03 -1.39 3.81
C VAL A 174 39.67 -2.13 5.09
N SER A 175 38.63 -1.67 5.78
CA SER A 175 38.12 -2.30 7.00
C SER A 175 36.61 -2.11 7.09
N GLY A 176 36.01 -2.61 8.17
CA GLY A 176 34.61 -2.43 8.47
C GLY A 176 34.32 -2.72 9.92
N SER A 177 33.68 -1.77 10.61
CA SER A 177 33.19 -2.00 11.97
C SER A 177 31.77 -1.49 12.13
N SER A 178 30.89 -2.36 12.61
CA SER A 178 29.54 -1.95 12.99
C SER A 178 29.55 -0.91 14.12
N ILE A 179 28.67 0.08 14.01
CA ILE A 179 28.48 1.11 15.05
C ILE A 179 27.50 0.60 16.10
N GLY A 180 27.91 0.62 17.36
CA GLY A 180 27.06 0.47 18.53
C GLY A 180 27.02 1.72 19.40
N GLY A 181 26.72 1.54 20.69
CA GLY A 181 26.60 2.60 21.68
C GLY A 181 25.16 3.08 21.88
N ASN A 182 25.02 4.20 22.59
CA ASN A 182 23.72 4.69 23.05
C ASN A 182 23.43 6.09 22.53
N ASN A 183 22.19 6.26 22.05
CA ASN A 183 21.65 7.54 21.60
C ASN A 183 20.54 8.01 22.55
N ALA A 184 20.36 9.32 22.66
CA ALA A 184 19.29 9.92 23.45
C ALA A 184 18.33 10.72 22.56
N GLY A 185 17.05 10.33 22.58
CA GLY A 185 15.94 11.01 21.92
C GLY A 185 15.04 11.74 22.91
N ILE A 186 14.18 12.63 22.40
CA ILE A 186 13.19 13.35 23.22
C ILE A 186 11.82 12.72 23.00
N ASN A 187 11.17 12.28 24.08
CA ASN A 187 9.83 11.72 24.04
C ASN A 187 8.82 12.73 23.47
N THR A 188 8.08 12.33 22.44
CA THR A 188 7.12 13.19 21.72
C THR A 188 5.86 13.49 22.55
N PHE A 189 5.56 12.71 23.58
CA PHE A 189 4.33 12.80 24.38
C PHE A 189 4.44 13.69 25.63
N ILE A 190 5.62 14.19 25.99
CA ILE A 190 5.79 15.06 27.16
C ILE A 190 5.42 16.53 26.87
N SER A 191 5.14 17.31 27.93
CA SER A 191 4.78 18.73 27.81
C SER A 191 5.87 19.57 27.12
N LYS A 192 5.46 20.67 26.48
CA LYS A 192 6.39 21.60 25.78
C LYS A 192 7.47 22.15 26.72
N GLU A 193 7.13 22.39 27.97
CA GLU A 193 8.07 22.81 29.01
C GLU A 193 9.12 21.72 29.29
N LYS A 194 8.68 20.48 29.52
CA LYS A 194 9.59 19.34 29.73
C LYS A 194 10.49 19.11 28.52
N LYS A 195 9.95 19.22 27.29
CA LYS A 195 10.77 19.16 26.05
C LYS A 195 11.87 20.23 26.06
N ARG A 196 11.56 21.48 26.42
CA ARG A 196 12.56 22.57 26.50
C ARG A 196 13.64 22.29 27.56
N ALA A 197 13.25 21.76 28.72
CA ALA A 197 14.20 21.36 29.77
C ALA A 197 15.11 20.21 29.31
N THR A 198 14.55 19.16 28.71
CA THR A 198 15.32 18.04 28.14
C THR A 198 16.30 18.51 27.06
N VAL A 199 15.90 19.46 26.19
CA VAL A 199 16.81 20.05 25.19
C VAL A 199 18.02 20.71 25.86
N LYS A 200 17.85 21.40 26.99
CA LYS A 200 18.98 22.00 27.73
C LYS A 200 19.94 20.94 28.25
N VAL A 201 19.43 19.86 28.83
CA VAL A 201 20.23 18.73 29.34
C VAL A 201 20.98 18.03 28.20
N LEU A 202 20.29 17.70 27.11
CA LEU A 202 20.92 17.04 25.95
C LEU A 202 22.00 17.93 25.34
N LYS A 203 21.76 19.24 25.17
CA LYS A 203 22.78 20.18 24.69
C LYS A 203 24.03 20.20 25.57
N TYR A 204 23.87 20.10 26.89
CA TYR A 204 25.00 20.03 27.81
C TYR A 204 25.80 18.73 27.65
N ILE A 205 25.13 17.58 27.75
CA ILE A 205 25.76 16.24 27.70
C ILE A 205 26.44 15.98 26.34
N THR A 206 25.84 16.48 25.26
CA THR A 206 26.35 16.32 23.89
C THR A 206 27.19 17.51 23.43
N SER A 207 27.56 18.42 24.32
CA SER A 207 28.45 19.54 23.99
C SER A 207 29.86 19.03 23.75
N LYS A 208 30.61 19.71 22.86
CA LYS A 208 32.02 19.39 22.58
C LYS A 208 32.86 19.36 23.86
N THR A 209 32.64 20.33 24.75
CA THR A 209 33.38 20.46 26.01
C THR A 209 33.18 19.25 26.92
N ILE A 210 31.93 18.85 27.17
CA ILE A 210 31.64 17.72 28.06
C ILE A 210 32.09 16.40 27.43
N GLN A 211 31.80 16.17 26.15
CA GLN A 211 32.25 14.98 25.43
C GLN A 211 33.78 14.85 25.43
N LYS A 212 34.50 15.96 25.21
CA LYS A 212 35.96 15.99 25.27
C LYS A 212 36.50 15.65 26.66
N GLN A 213 35.87 16.17 27.71
CA GLN A 213 36.23 15.84 29.09
C GLN A 213 36.04 14.34 29.38
N LEU A 214 34.92 13.77 28.94
CA LEU A 214 34.63 12.34 29.13
C LEU A 214 35.61 11.44 28.36
N VAL A 215 35.96 11.81 27.13
CA VAL A 215 36.98 11.09 26.33
C VAL A 215 38.35 11.14 27.02
N ARG A 216 38.76 12.31 27.53
CA ARG A 216 40.05 12.45 28.25
C ARG A 216 40.11 11.61 29.51
N ASN A 217 38.97 11.39 30.16
CA ASN A 217 38.84 10.59 31.37
C ASN A 217 38.58 9.10 31.10
N ASN A 218 38.74 8.62 29.85
CA ASN A 218 38.47 7.24 29.43
C ASN A 218 37.05 6.74 29.78
N VAL A 219 36.06 7.63 29.76
CA VAL A 219 34.68 7.24 30.11
C VAL A 219 33.90 6.77 28.88
N ILE A 220 34.18 7.38 27.72
CA ILE A 220 33.41 7.15 26.49
C ILE A 220 34.28 7.27 25.24
N TYR A 221 33.80 6.65 24.16
CA TYR A 221 34.12 7.05 22.79
C TYR A 221 33.01 8.00 22.29
N THR A 222 33.39 9.15 21.76
CA THR A 222 32.46 10.23 21.38
C THR A 222 31.98 10.11 19.93
N GLY A 223 30.75 10.59 19.67
CA GLY A 223 30.23 10.78 18.31
C GLY A 223 30.83 11.97 17.53
N ILE A 224 31.79 12.69 18.11
CA ILE A 224 32.33 13.94 17.55
C ILE A 224 33.72 13.69 16.95
N ASN A 225 33.78 13.50 15.63
CA ASN A 225 35.03 13.27 14.90
C ASN A 225 36.11 14.33 15.18
N GLU A 226 35.71 15.61 15.28
CA GLU A 226 36.65 16.71 15.51
C GLU A 226 37.44 16.60 16.82
N ILE A 227 36.95 15.88 17.84
CA ILE A 227 37.66 15.69 19.11
C ILE A 227 38.87 14.76 18.92
N TYR A 228 38.76 13.76 18.05
CA TYR A 228 39.84 12.81 17.76
C TYR A 228 40.98 13.41 16.94
N LEU A 229 40.73 14.52 16.25
CA LEU A 229 41.73 15.23 15.43
C LEU A 229 42.57 16.22 16.26
N GLU A 230 42.23 16.44 17.52
CA GLU A 230 43.02 17.31 18.40
C GLU A 230 44.29 16.58 18.83
N GLU A 231 45.47 17.15 18.53
CA GLU A 231 46.78 16.49 18.67
C GLU A 231 47.01 15.81 20.04
N ASN A 232 46.66 16.48 21.13
CA ASN A 232 46.82 15.94 22.49
C ASN A 232 45.88 14.75 22.80
N ILE A 233 44.71 14.71 22.18
CA ILE A 233 43.77 13.59 22.28
C ILE A 233 44.18 12.49 21.32
N TYR A 234 44.59 12.84 20.10
CA TYR A 234 45.10 11.91 19.11
C TYR A 234 46.29 11.12 19.64
N ILE A 235 47.31 11.78 20.18
CA ILE A 235 48.50 11.11 20.76
C ILE A 235 48.11 10.19 21.91
N TYR A 236 47.22 10.64 22.79
CA TYR A 236 46.74 9.86 23.93
C TYR A 236 45.92 8.63 23.51
N LEU A 237 45.13 8.75 22.44
CA LEU A 237 44.28 7.68 21.93
C LEU A 237 44.99 6.76 20.94
N LYS A 238 46.01 7.21 20.21
CA LYS A 238 46.68 6.41 19.16
C LYS A 238 47.30 5.11 19.68
N SER A 239 47.73 5.08 20.93
CA SER A 239 48.22 3.85 21.59
C SER A 239 47.10 2.90 22.04
N ARG A 240 45.83 3.34 21.99
CA ARG A 240 44.66 2.65 22.58
C ARG A 240 43.48 2.47 21.61
N PHE A 241 43.50 3.16 20.48
CA PHE A 241 42.38 3.34 19.57
C PHE A 241 42.90 3.40 18.13
N SER A 242 42.28 2.65 17.22
CA SER A 242 42.50 2.82 15.79
C SER A 242 41.65 3.98 15.29
N ILE A 243 42.21 5.20 15.17
CA ILE A 243 41.42 6.44 14.90
C ILE A 243 40.76 6.42 13.51
N ASP A 244 41.21 5.49 12.66
CA ASP A 244 40.78 5.32 11.28
C ASP A 244 39.67 4.26 11.10
N VAL A 245 38.82 4.05 12.13
CA VAL A 245 37.71 3.08 12.05
C VAL A 245 36.77 3.42 10.90
N GLN A 246 36.59 2.46 9.99
CA GLN A 246 35.63 2.54 8.90
C GLN A 246 34.27 2.06 9.37
N PHE A 247 33.49 2.98 9.91
CA PHE A 247 32.18 2.69 10.48
C PHE A 247 31.12 2.30 9.45
N ILE A 248 30.25 1.37 9.82
CA ILE A 248 29.02 1.03 9.10
C ILE A 248 27.84 0.92 10.08
N SER A 249 26.69 1.50 9.73
CA SER A 249 25.45 1.29 10.48
C SER A 249 24.77 0.00 10.03
N ARG A 250 24.20 -0.74 10.98
CA ARG A 250 23.27 -1.83 10.67
C ARG A 250 22.09 -1.33 9.82
N PRO A 251 21.51 -2.16 8.94
CA PRO A 251 20.44 -1.79 8.01
C PRO A 251 19.06 -1.64 8.68
N ILE A 252 18.98 -0.82 9.74
CA ILE A 252 17.78 -0.67 10.58
C ILE A 252 16.59 -0.02 9.86
N PHE A 253 16.81 0.57 8.68
CA PHE A 253 15.78 1.26 7.89
C PHE A 253 15.36 0.50 6.62
N GLU A 254 15.99 -0.65 6.30
CA GLU A 254 15.64 -1.46 5.11
C GLU A 254 14.27 -2.15 5.22
N SER A 255 13.78 -2.30 6.45
CA SER A 255 12.50 -2.92 6.75
C SER A 255 11.81 -2.19 7.89
N LYS A 256 10.47 -2.09 7.80
CA LYS A 256 9.66 -1.60 8.93
C LYS A 256 9.76 -2.56 10.12
N ASN A 257 9.92 -3.85 9.85
CA ASN A 257 10.21 -4.86 10.85
C ASN A 257 11.69 -5.29 10.74
N TYR A 258 12.59 -4.49 11.32
CA TYR A 258 14.03 -4.77 11.34
C TYR A 258 14.37 -6.09 12.04
N GLU A 259 13.66 -6.44 13.11
CA GLU A 259 13.92 -7.70 13.83
C GLU A 259 13.71 -8.92 12.91
N ARG A 260 12.60 -8.94 12.15
CA ARG A 260 12.36 -9.96 11.12
C ARG A 260 13.45 -9.94 10.06
N PHE A 261 13.84 -8.76 9.58
CA PHE A 261 14.88 -8.62 8.58
C PHE A 261 16.20 -9.23 9.06
N SER A 262 16.69 -8.79 10.21
CA SER A 262 17.95 -9.27 10.81
C SER A 262 17.93 -10.78 11.04
N ARG A 263 16.85 -11.31 11.64
CA ARG A 263 16.70 -12.74 11.89
C ARG A 263 16.77 -13.56 10.61
N ASN A 264 16.04 -13.16 9.56
CA ASN A 264 16.06 -13.89 8.29
C ASN A 264 17.38 -13.73 7.54
N TYR A 265 17.97 -12.53 7.57
CA TYR A 265 19.28 -12.26 6.97
C TYR A 265 20.35 -13.19 7.56
N ARG A 266 20.41 -13.28 8.89
CA ARG A 266 21.28 -14.21 9.61
C ARG A 266 20.99 -15.66 9.26
N LYS A 267 19.72 -16.07 9.32
CA LYS A 267 19.28 -17.43 8.99
C LYS A 267 19.76 -17.87 7.60
N TYR A 268 19.60 -17.02 6.58
CA TYR A 268 20.01 -17.31 5.21
C TYR A 268 21.53 -17.39 5.06
N LEU A 269 22.29 -16.47 5.66
CA LEU A 269 23.75 -16.56 5.63
C LEU A 269 24.26 -17.77 6.41
N HIS A 270 23.64 -18.11 7.54
CA HIS A 270 23.98 -19.31 8.31
C HIS A 270 23.72 -20.60 7.52
N SER A 271 22.65 -20.69 6.73
CA SER A 271 22.40 -21.88 5.91
C SER A 271 23.41 -22.05 4.78
N TYR A 272 24.08 -20.99 4.32
CA TYR A 272 25.23 -21.09 3.40
C TYR A 272 26.53 -21.43 4.13
N ILE A 273 26.81 -20.79 5.26
CA ILE A 273 28.06 -20.96 6.03
C ILE A 273 28.12 -22.37 6.64
N TYR A 274 27.03 -22.83 7.25
CA TYR A 274 26.98 -24.08 8.02
C TYR A 274 26.17 -25.19 7.34
N GLY A 275 25.29 -24.83 6.40
CA GLY A 275 24.47 -25.79 5.66
C GLY A 275 24.91 -25.98 4.21
N ASN A 276 23.95 -26.43 3.40
CA ASN A 276 24.15 -26.82 2.01
C ASN A 276 23.51 -25.84 1.01
N SER A 277 22.96 -24.71 1.46
CA SER A 277 22.37 -23.71 0.55
C SER A 277 23.43 -23.16 -0.39
N THR A 278 23.05 -22.89 -1.64
CA THR A 278 23.95 -22.28 -2.62
C THR A 278 24.02 -20.77 -2.42
N LEU A 279 25.09 -20.15 -2.93
CA LEU A 279 25.24 -18.69 -2.86
C LEU A 279 24.11 -17.97 -3.61
N GLU A 280 23.73 -18.48 -4.78
CA GLU A 280 22.64 -17.98 -5.62
C GLU A 280 21.29 -17.99 -4.86
N GLU A 281 20.99 -19.09 -4.17
CA GLU A 281 19.77 -19.22 -3.36
C GLU A 281 19.73 -18.17 -2.25
N ILE A 282 20.85 -17.96 -1.55
CA ILE A 282 20.93 -17.04 -0.42
C ILE A 282 20.90 -15.58 -0.85
N ILE A 283 21.56 -15.23 -1.95
CA ILE A 283 21.47 -13.90 -2.55
C ILE A 283 20.00 -13.60 -2.88
N GLN A 284 19.30 -14.50 -3.56
CA GLN A 284 17.89 -14.31 -3.90
C GLN A 284 17.00 -14.19 -2.65
N ASN A 285 17.24 -15.01 -1.63
CA ASN A 285 16.48 -14.97 -0.38
C ASN A 285 16.68 -13.64 0.39
N ILE A 286 17.90 -13.08 0.36
CA ILE A 286 18.21 -11.79 0.99
C ILE A 286 17.58 -10.63 0.20
N GLU A 287 17.65 -10.65 -1.13
CA GLU A 287 16.95 -9.65 -1.96
C GLU A 287 15.44 -9.65 -1.71
N ASP A 288 14.86 -10.84 -1.51
CA ASP A 288 13.44 -11.01 -1.20
C ASP A 288 13.02 -10.36 0.14
N LEU A 289 13.97 -10.08 1.04
CA LEU A 289 13.71 -9.36 2.29
C LEU A 289 13.40 -7.88 2.09
N THR A 290 13.89 -7.25 1.01
CA THR A 290 13.64 -5.84 0.70
C THR A 290 12.70 -5.64 -0.49
N LYS A 291 12.67 -6.61 -1.42
CA LYS A 291 11.87 -6.56 -2.64
C LYS A 291 10.37 -6.50 -2.36
N ILE A 292 9.69 -5.59 -3.04
CA ILE A 292 8.23 -5.44 -2.97
C ILE A 292 7.62 -6.17 -4.16
N TYR A 293 6.94 -7.28 -3.87
CA TYR A 293 6.31 -8.14 -4.85
C TYR A 293 4.97 -7.59 -5.32
N THR A 294 4.76 -7.68 -6.64
CA THR A 294 3.52 -7.29 -7.33
C THR A 294 3.20 -8.33 -8.40
N ILE A 295 1.94 -8.42 -8.81
CA ILE A 295 1.56 -9.26 -9.96
C ILE A 295 1.46 -8.36 -11.18
N THR A 296 2.42 -8.51 -12.09
CA THR A 296 2.45 -7.83 -13.39
C THR A 296 1.65 -8.62 -14.42
N LEU A 297 1.33 -7.95 -15.53
CA LEU A 297 0.71 -8.60 -16.70
C LEU A 297 1.73 -9.41 -17.51
N ASP A 298 3.01 -9.05 -17.40
CA ASP A 298 4.11 -9.72 -18.07
C ASP A 298 4.66 -10.89 -17.22
N SER A 299 5.04 -11.97 -17.90
CA SER A 299 5.17 -13.34 -17.38
C SER A 299 6.44 -13.65 -16.58
N GLU A 300 7.21 -12.66 -16.13
CA GLU A 300 8.56 -12.90 -15.59
C GLU A 300 8.62 -13.83 -14.37
N ASN A 301 7.58 -13.87 -13.52
CA ASN A 301 7.61 -14.67 -12.29
C ASN A 301 6.37 -15.55 -12.06
N THR A 302 5.20 -15.14 -12.56
CA THR A 302 3.98 -15.95 -12.43
C THR A 302 3.09 -15.77 -13.65
N THR A 303 2.47 -16.85 -14.13
CA THR A 303 1.49 -16.80 -15.23
C THR A 303 0.13 -16.26 -14.80
N ILE A 304 -0.06 -16.02 -13.50
CA ILE A 304 -1.33 -15.66 -12.88
C ILE A 304 -1.87 -14.34 -13.43
N GLY A 305 -1.02 -13.30 -13.50
CA GLY A 305 -1.43 -11.98 -13.99
C GLY A 305 -1.92 -12.04 -15.44
N ARG A 306 -1.14 -12.69 -16.31
CA ARG A 306 -1.50 -12.92 -17.72
C ARG A 306 -2.78 -13.73 -17.89
N THR A 307 -2.95 -14.81 -17.12
CA THR A 307 -4.18 -15.63 -17.18
C THR A 307 -5.41 -14.83 -16.78
N LEU A 308 -5.33 -14.09 -15.66
CA LEU A 308 -6.44 -13.25 -15.19
C LEU A 308 -6.76 -12.13 -16.19
N SER A 309 -5.75 -11.47 -16.78
CA SER A 309 -5.98 -10.40 -17.75
C SER A 309 -6.62 -10.89 -19.04
N ILE A 310 -6.26 -12.10 -19.51
CA ILE A 310 -6.90 -12.73 -20.66
C ILE A 310 -8.38 -13.00 -20.36
N ILE A 311 -8.70 -13.57 -19.19
CA ILE A 311 -10.08 -13.84 -18.77
C ILE A 311 -10.89 -12.53 -18.74
N ILE A 312 -10.36 -11.49 -18.10
CA ILE A 312 -11.00 -10.16 -18.02
C ILE A 312 -11.25 -9.60 -19.42
N SER A 313 -10.27 -9.70 -20.32
CA SER A 313 -10.37 -9.16 -21.68
C SER A 313 -11.41 -9.90 -22.52
N ILE A 314 -11.45 -11.24 -22.45
CA ILE A 314 -12.45 -12.06 -23.15
C ILE A 314 -13.86 -11.71 -22.66
N LEU A 315 -14.08 -11.64 -21.36
CA LEU A 315 -15.37 -11.27 -20.79
C LEU A 315 -15.82 -9.88 -21.24
N ALA A 316 -14.92 -8.90 -21.28
CA ALA A 316 -15.22 -7.55 -21.75
C ALA A 316 -15.56 -7.50 -23.25
N ILE A 317 -14.86 -8.27 -24.08
CA ILE A 317 -15.17 -8.40 -25.51
C ILE A 317 -16.56 -9.00 -25.69
N LEU A 318 -16.90 -10.07 -24.97
CA LEU A 318 -18.23 -10.69 -25.00
C LEU A 318 -19.34 -9.72 -24.58
N MET A 319 -19.12 -8.92 -23.53
CA MET A 319 -20.04 -7.87 -23.10
C MET A 319 -20.18 -6.76 -24.15
N THR A 320 -19.08 -6.40 -24.82
CA THR A 320 -19.11 -5.37 -25.87
C THR A 320 -19.89 -5.84 -27.10
N LEU A 321 -19.68 -7.09 -27.54
CA LEU A 321 -20.40 -7.67 -28.67
C LEU A 321 -21.92 -7.76 -28.40
N SER A 322 -22.31 -7.99 -27.15
CA SER A 322 -23.72 -8.10 -26.77
C SER A 322 -24.49 -6.77 -26.80
N LEU A 323 -23.80 -5.62 -26.89
CA LEU A 323 -24.42 -4.31 -27.10
C LEU A 323 -25.22 -4.22 -28.40
N SER A 324 -24.95 -5.10 -29.37
CA SER A 324 -25.70 -5.18 -30.62
C SER A 324 -27.11 -5.76 -30.45
N PHE A 325 -27.36 -6.58 -29.43
CA PHE A 325 -28.60 -7.36 -29.29
C PHE A 325 -29.89 -6.53 -29.18
N PRO A 326 -29.95 -5.39 -28.46
CA PRO A 326 -31.16 -4.57 -28.37
C PRO A 326 -31.59 -3.99 -29.73
N SER A 327 -30.67 -3.90 -30.69
CA SER A 327 -30.92 -3.40 -32.05
C SER A 327 -31.38 -4.49 -33.02
N ILE A 328 -31.26 -5.77 -32.66
CA ILE A 328 -31.64 -6.90 -33.53
C ILE A 328 -33.16 -7.07 -33.51
N HIS A 329 -33.82 -6.95 -34.67
CA HIS A 329 -35.29 -7.00 -34.81
C HIS A 329 -35.94 -8.21 -34.13
N ARG A 330 -35.32 -9.40 -34.20
CA ARG A 330 -35.86 -10.62 -33.59
C ARG A 330 -35.78 -10.64 -32.06
N ILE A 331 -34.84 -9.89 -31.48
CA ILE A 331 -34.53 -9.88 -30.03
C ILE A 331 -35.17 -8.67 -29.33
N LYS A 332 -35.27 -7.54 -30.03
CA LYS A 332 -35.78 -6.25 -29.54
C LYS A 332 -37.07 -6.35 -28.69
N PRO A 333 -38.09 -7.16 -29.04
CA PRO A 333 -39.30 -7.28 -28.21
C PRO A 333 -39.04 -7.78 -26.78
N TYR A 334 -38.03 -8.64 -26.60
CA TYR A 334 -37.68 -9.25 -25.31
C TYR A 334 -36.83 -8.34 -24.41
N LEU A 335 -36.19 -7.33 -25.00
CA LEU A 335 -35.37 -6.34 -24.31
C LEU A 335 -36.08 -4.98 -24.17
N SER A 336 -37.37 -4.92 -24.49
CA SER A 336 -38.21 -3.71 -24.50
C SER A 336 -38.40 -3.00 -23.14
N ILE A 337 -37.91 -3.60 -22.04
CA ILE A 337 -37.94 -2.94 -20.73
C ILE A 337 -37.15 -1.63 -20.75
N PHE A 338 -36.01 -1.59 -21.44
CA PHE A 338 -35.11 -0.45 -21.51
C PHE A 338 -34.98 0.05 -22.94
N SER A 339 -34.68 1.33 -23.08
CA SER A 339 -34.21 1.88 -24.35
C SER A 339 -32.84 1.29 -24.71
N ASN A 340 -32.47 1.32 -25.99
CA ASN A 340 -31.15 0.87 -26.42
C ASN A 340 -30.03 1.63 -25.68
N ASN A 341 -30.17 2.95 -25.49
CA ASN A 341 -29.21 3.76 -24.74
C ASN A 341 -29.10 3.32 -23.27
N SER A 342 -30.22 2.98 -22.62
CA SER A 342 -30.24 2.50 -21.24
C SER A 342 -29.55 1.14 -21.09
N TRP A 343 -29.74 0.23 -22.07
CA TRP A 343 -28.99 -1.03 -22.12
C TRP A 343 -27.49 -0.81 -22.35
N THR A 344 -27.12 0.15 -23.20
CA THR A 344 -25.71 0.50 -23.41
C THR A 344 -25.06 1.00 -22.13
N VAL A 345 -25.69 1.92 -21.40
CA VAL A 345 -25.18 2.41 -20.12
C VAL A 345 -25.05 1.27 -19.11
N PHE A 346 -26.04 0.38 -19.01
CA PHE A 346 -26.00 -0.78 -18.11
C PHE A 346 -24.80 -1.70 -18.40
N VAL A 347 -24.64 -2.12 -19.65
CA VAL A 347 -23.54 -3.02 -20.05
C VAL A 347 -22.19 -2.33 -19.91
N LEU A 348 -22.08 -1.04 -20.23
CA LEU A 348 -20.88 -0.25 -19.96
C LEU A 348 -20.54 -0.23 -18.47
N GLY A 349 -21.52 -0.12 -17.58
CA GLY A 349 -21.31 -0.24 -16.14
C GLY A 349 -20.68 -1.57 -15.74
N SER A 350 -21.19 -2.67 -16.28
CA SER A 350 -20.60 -4.01 -16.06
C SER A 350 -19.17 -4.11 -16.59
N ILE A 351 -18.88 -3.54 -17.76
CA ILE A 351 -17.52 -3.50 -18.33
C ILE A 351 -16.59 -2.66 -17.45
N ILE A 352 -17.02 -1.48 -16.98
CA ILE A 352 -16.22 -0.61 -16.11
C ILE A 352 -15.89 -1.31 -14.78
N LEU A 353 -16.87 -2.00 -14.16
CA LEU A 353 -16.61 -2.83 -12.97
C LEU A 353 -15.54 -3.88 -13.24
N LEU A 354 -15.63 -4.57 -14.38
CA LEU A 354 -14.66 -5.59 -14.78
C LEU A 354 -13.27 -4.98 -15.01
N MET A 355 -13.20 -3.82 -15.67
CA MET A 355 -11.96 -3.09 -15.96
C MET A 355 -11.28 -2.53 -14.71
N SER A 356 -12.01 -2.29 -13.62
CA SER A 356 -11.42 -1.89 -12.33
C SER A 356 -10.38 -2.90 -11.80
N SER A 357 -10.45 -4.17 -12.25
CA SER A 357 -9.45 -5.21 -11.97
C SER A 357 -8.04 -4.84 -12.44
N PHE A 358 -7.91 -4.07 -13.52
CA PHE A 358 -6.59 -3.68 -14.02
C PHE A 358 -5.84 -2.73 -13.08
N ALA A 359 -6.55 -1.99 -12.24
CA ALA A 359 -5.93 -1.14 -11.22
C ALA A 359 -5.27 -1.94 -10.08
N VAL A 360 -5.50 -3.25 -10.00
CA VAL A 360 -4.88 -4.16 -9.01
C VAL A 360 -3.51 -4.67 -9.48
N PHE A 361 -3.26 -4.70 -10.79
CA PHE A 361 -2.00 -5.24 -11.35
C PHE A 361 -0.85 -4.22 -11.31
N GLY A 362 0.38 -4.75 -11.22
CA GLY A 362 1.63 -4.00 -11.17
C GLY A 362 1.84 -3.26 -9.84
N GLN A 363 2.65 -2.20 -9.90
CA GLN A 363 2.96 -1.41 -8.70
C GLN A 363 1.69 -0.77 -8.11
N VAL A 364 1.49 -0.97 -6.82
CA VAL A 364 0.40 -0.35 -6.04
C VAL A 364 0.82 1.07 -5.67
N THR A 365 0.17 2.03 -6.31
CA THR A 365 0.34 3.47 -6.07
C THR A 365 -0.93 4.05 -5.45
N GLU A 366 -0.80 5.21 -4.80
CA GLU A 366 -1.95 5.96 -4.30
C GLU A 366 -2.98 6.23 -5.41
N GLU A 367 -2.49 6.60 -6.60
CA GLU A 367 -3.33 6.88 -7.77
C GLU A 367 -4.13 5.66 -8.21
N LYS A 368 -3.49 4.47 -8.30
CA LYS A 368 -4.21 3.23 -8.66
C LYS A 368 -5.26 2.84 -7.62
N CYS A 369 -4.97 3.03 -6.33
CA CYS A 369 -5.95 2.77 -5.27
C CYS A 369 -7.20 3.65 -5.46
N ARG A 370 -7.04 4.91 -5.87
CA ARG A 370 -8.15 5.85 -6.11
C ARG A 370 -8.88 5.57 -7.42
N ILE A 371 -8.15 5.33 -8.51
CA ILE A 371 -8.73 4.95 -9.81
C ILE A 371 -9.60 3.70 -9.64
N LYS A 372 -9.13 2.71 -8.86
CA LYS A 372 -9.92 1.52 -8.54
C LYS A 372 -11.27 1.89 -7.89
N SER A 373 -11.25 2.75 -6.86
CA SER A 373 -12.48 3.20 -6.17
C SER A 373 -13.45 3.90 -7.14
N ILE A 374 -12.95 4.84 -7.95
CA ILE A 374 -13.74 5.57 -8.94
C ILE A 374 -14.39 4.62 -9.94
N LEU A 375 -13.63 3.68 -10.50
CA LEU A 375 -14.16 2.73 -11.49
C LEU A 375 -15.24 1.84 -10.87
N ILE A 376 -15.06 1.40 -9.62
CA ILE A 376 -16.09 0.64 -8.91
C ILE A 376 -17.37 1.47 -8.73
N TYR A 377 -17.24 2.72 -8.29
CA TYR A 377 -18.38 3.63 -8.11
C TYR A 377 -19.13 3.87 -9.43
N ILE A 378 -18.42 4.29 -10.49
CA ILE A 378 -19.02 4.56 -11.81
C ILE A 378 -19.69 3.30 -12.35
N GLY A 379 -19.03 2.15 -12.20
CA GLY A 379 -19.56 0.87 -12.64
C GLY A 379 -20.89 0.52 -11.97
N PHE A 380 -20.97 0.61 -10.64
CA PHE A 380 -22.24 0.40 -9.93
C PHE A 380 -23.30 1.46 -10.31
N TYR A 381 -22.90 2.73 -10.44
CA TYR A 381 -23.81 3.80 -10.84
C TYR A 381 -24.46 3.51 -12.20
N PHE A 382 -23.68 3.08 -13.18
CA PHE A 382 -24.14 2.80 -14.53
C PHE A 382 -25.01 1.55 -14.62
N ASN A 383 -24.82 0.56 -13.74
CA ASN A 383 -25.71 -0.61 -13.68
C ASN A 383 -27.07 -0.27 -13.04
N PHE A 384 -27.08 0.51 -11.95
CA PHE A 384 -28.32 0.75 -11.19
C PHE A 384 -29.14 1.95 -11.69
N SER A 385 -28.51 3.00 -12.20
CA SER A 385 -29.23 4.20 -12.66
C SER A 385 -30.24 3.94 -13.80
N PRO A 386 -30.00 3.07 -14.80
CA PRO A 386 -31.00 2.78 -15.83
C PRO A 386 -32.22 2.02 -15.27
N ILE A 387 -32.00 1.14 -14.30
CA ILE A 387 -33.08 0.44 -13.57
C ILE A 387 -33.93 1.49 -12.87
N MET A 388 -33.30 2.34 -12.06
CA MET A 388 -34.03 3.36 -11.30
C MET A 388 -34.82 4.29 -12.23
N ASN A 389 -34.22 4.77 -13.32
CA ASN A 389 -34.88 5.68 -14.27
C ASN A 389 -36.15 5.06 -14.88
N LYS A 390 -36.11 3.77 -15.21
CA LYS A 390 -37.24 3.06 -15.80
C LYS A 390 -38.41 2.93 -14.84
N TYR A 391 -38.14 2.47 -13.62
CA TYR A 391 -39.20 2.18 -12.65
C TYR A 391 -39.78 3.46 -12.04
N MET A 392 -39.01 4.55 -11.94
CA MET A 392 -39.56 5.86 -11.56
C MET A 392 -40.69 6.38 -12.48
N LEU A 393 -40.71 5.97 -13.77
CA LEU A 393 -41.79 6.35 -14.69
C LEU A 393 -43.10 5.61 -14.42
N MET A 394 -43.04 4.51 -13.70
CA MET A 394 -44.20 3.67 -13.38
C MET A 394 -44.84 4.05 -12.04
N PHE A 395 -44.18 4.92 -11.27
CA PHE A 395 -44.61 5.31 -9.93
C PHE A 395 -45.79 6.32 -9.91
N PRO A 396 -46.77 6.18 -9.00
CA PRO A 396 -47.88 7.13 -8.90
C PRO A 396 -47.44 8.51 -8.41
N LYS A 397 -47.85 9.54 -9.15
CA LYS A 397 -47.45 10.94 -8.97
C LYS A 397 -48.22 11.65 -7.85
N ASN A 398 -48.09 11.17 -6.61
CA ASN A 398 -48.82 11.76 -5.48
C ASN A 398 -48.02 12.84 -4.72
N ASN A 399 -46.71 12.97 -4.96
CA ASN A 399 -45.82 13.91 -4.26
C ASN A 399 -45.15 14.89 -5.24
N LYS A 400 -45.15 16.19 -4.91
CA LYS A 400 -44.54 17.27 -5.71
C LYS A 400 -43.05 17.05 -5.99
N LEU A 401 -42.29 16.53 -5.02
CA LEU A 401 -40.86 16.23 -5.20
C LEU A 401 -40.65 15.11 -6.23
N PHE A 402 -41.43 14.03 -6.13
CA PHE A 402 -41.35 12.91 -7.08
C PHE A 402 -41.77 13.33 -8.49
N MET A 403 -42.80 14.17 -8.63
CA MET A 403 -43.18 14.72 -9.93
C MET A 403 -42.04 15.53 -10.56
N TRP A 404 -41.35 16.35 -9.77
CA TRP A 404 -40.19 17.09 -10.25
C TRP A 404 -39.05 16.16 -10.69
N ILE A 405 -38.70 15.15 -9.89
CA ILE A 405 -37.63 14.20 -10.24
C ILE A 405 -38.01 13.42 -11.51
N CYS A 406 -39.25 12.97 -11.67
CA CYS A 406 -39.68 12.26 -12.88
C CYS A 406 -39.63 13.15 -14.14
N ASN A 407 -39.98 14.43 -14.01
CA ASN A 407 -39.93 15.40 -15.11
C ASN A 407 -38.50 15.79 -15.49
N HIS A 408 -37.57 15.79 -14.54
CA HIS A 408 -36.15 16.15 -14.75
C HIS A 408 -35.19 14.96 -14.57
N ARG A 409 -35.66 13.73 -14.80
CA ARG A 409 -34.94 12.50 -14.42
C ARG A 409 -33.51 12.42 -14.95
N ASN A 410 -33.29 12.74 -16.23
CA ASN A 410 -31.95 12.67 -16.83
C ASN A 410 -30.98 13.65 -16.16
N LEU A 411 -31.46 14.86 -15.82
CA LEU A 411 -30.67 15.85 -15.09
C LEU A 411 -30.35 15.37 -13.67
N PHE A 412 -31.31 14.73 -12.99
CA PHE A 412 -31.10 14.15 -11.66
C PHE A 412 -30.02 13.06 -11.66
N TYR A 413 -30.03 12.15 -12.66
CA TYR A 413 -29.00 11.11 -12.77
C TYR A 413 -27.63 11.66 -13.18
N ILE A 414 -27.58 12.59 -14.13
CA ILE A 414 -26.31 13.24 -14.49
C ILE A 414 -25.75 14.00 -13.27
N GLY A 415 -26.59 14.72 -12.54
CA GLY A 415 -26.21 15.41 -11.30
C GLY A 415 -25.70 14.45 -10.22
N GLY A 416 -26.36 13.31 -10.03
CA GLY A 416 -25.92 12.28 -9.07
C GLY A 416 -24.58 11.66 -9.44
N LEU A 417 -24.36 11.35 -10.71
CA LEU A 417 -23.07 10.85 -11.21
C LEU A 417 -21.95 11.87 -10.99
N LEU A 418 -22.19 13.14 -11.38
CA LEU A 418 -21.21 14.22 -11.24
C LEU A 418 -20.90 14.50 -9.77
N LEU A 419 -21.91 14.45 -8.89
CA LEU A 419 -21.71 14.59 -7.45
C LEU A 419 -20.82 13.48 -6.90
N GLY A 420 -21.10 12.23 -7.25
CA GLY A 420 -20.30 11.09 -6.80
C GLY A 420 -18.87 11.13 -7.29
N ILE A 421 -18.67 11.43 -8.58
CA ILE A 421 -17.33 11.64 -9.14
C ILE A 421 -16.64 12.82 -8.45
N GLY A 422 -17.35 13.92 -8.18
CA GLY A 422 -16.82 15.09 -7.47
C GLY A 422 -16.34 14.75 -6.05
N ILE A 423 -17.08 13.91 -5.31
CA ILE A 423 -16.70 13.42 -3.99
C ILE A 423 -15.43 12.57 -4.07
N GLU A 424 -15.33 11.68 -5.07
CA GLU A 424 -14.12 10.88 -5.30
C GLU A 424 -12.92 11.74 -5.72
N MET A 425 -13.14 12.75 -6.57
CA MET A 425 -12.12 13.72 -6.96
C MET A 425 -11.65 14.57 -5.78
N LEU A 426 -12.53 14.96 -4.86
CA LEU A 426 -12.14 15.60 -3.59
C LEU A 426 -11.21 14.71 -2.78
N GLY A 427 -11.39 13.39 -2.88
CA GLY A 427 -10.47 12.38 -2.35
C GLY A 427 -9.02 12.62 -2.78
N PHE A 428 -8.75 13.07 -4.02
CA PHE A 428 -7.39 13.32 -4.55
C PHE A 428 -6.57 14.33 -3.75
N PHE A 429 -7.22 15.29 -3.10
CA PHE A 429 -6.53 16.30 -2.28
C PHE A 429 -6.05 15.76 -0.92
N PHE A 430 -6.46 14.56 -0.53
CA PHE A 430 -6.09 13.93 0.74
C PHE A 430 -5.26 12.66 0.49
N SER A 431 -4.17 12.45 1.25
CA SER A 431 -3.28 11.30 1.05
C SER A 431 -3.96 9.98 1.43
N SER A 432 -3.86 8.98 0.53
CA SER A 432 -4.23 7.59 0.79
C SER A 432 -2.97 6.83 1.17
N HIS A 433 -2.97 6.03 2.24
CA HIS A 433 -1.74 5.35 2.64
C HIS A 433 -1.60 3.98 1.96
N VAL A 434 -0.56 3.82 1.15
CA VAL A 434 -0.11 2.49 0.73
C VAL A 434 0.76 1.91 1.85
N THR A 435 0.37 0.77 2.37
CA THR A 435 1.14 0.08 3.43
C THR A 435 1.86 -1.12 2.86
N ILE A 436 3.07 -1.34 3.36
CA ILE A 436 3.84 -2.55 3.10
C ILE A 436 3.36 -3.61 4.11
N VAL A 437 2.95 -4.76 3.58
CA VAL A 437 2.52 -5.93 4.34
C VAL A 437 3.66 -6.93 4.39
N GLU A 438 3.95 -7.40 5.59
CA GLU A 438 5.14 -8.18 5.91
C GLU A 438 4.76 -9.29 6.89
N TYR A 439 4.53 -10.51 6.39
CA TYR A 439 4.29 -11.70 7.22
C TYR A 439 5.52 -12.60 7.28
N GLU A 440 5.66 -13.36 8.36
CA GLU A 440 6.75 -14.34 8.51
C GLU A 440 6.70 -15.39 7.38
N ASN A 441 7.85 -15.66 6.76
CA ASN A 441 8.01 -16.55 5.60
C ASN A 441 7.23 -16.19 4.32
N GLU A 442 6.63 -14.98 4.23
CA GLU A 442 5.92 -14.52 3.04
C GLU A 442 6.61 -13.32 2.38
N LYS A 443 6.39 -13.19 1.08
CA LYS A 443 6.92 -12.11 0.25
C LYS A 443 6.24 -10.78 0.60
N ARG A 444 7.04 -9.72 0.74
CA ARG A 444 6.54 -8.37 1.07
C ARG A 444 5.75 -7.82 -0.11
N TYR A 445 4.63 -7.18 0.13
CA TYR A 445 3.83 -6.54 -0.92
C TYR A 445 3.13 -5.29 -0.40
N LYS A 446 2.70 -4.44 -1.34
CA LYS A 446 1.93 -3.23 -1.02
C LYS A 446 0.44 -3.52 -1.13
N LYS A 447 -0.36 -2.97 -0.20
CA LYS A 447 -1.82 -2.96 -0.31
C LYS A 447 -2.38 -1.55 -0.08
N CYS A 448 -3.53 -1.28 -0.68
CA CYS A 448 -4.28 -0.06 -0.41
C CYS A 448 -4.87 -0.12 1.01
N THR A 449 -4.53 0.84 1.87
CA THR A 449 -5.13 0.97 3.20
C THR A 449 -5.62 2.38 3.45
N THR A 450 -6.74 2.48 4.13
CA THR A 450 -7.25 3.71 4.69
C THR A 450 -6.93 3.76 6.17
N SER A 451 -6.14 4.75 6.61
CA SER A 451 -6.06 5.07 8.03
C SER A 451 -7.42 5.56 8.51
N SER A 452 -7.92 5.01 9.61
CA SER A 452 -9.25 5.33 10.17
C SER A 452 -9.46 6.82 10.43
N ASN A 453 -8.37 7.57 10.64
CA ASN A 453 -8.42 9.00 10.99
C ASN A 453 -8.19 9.93 9.79
N SER A 454 -8.13 9.39 8.57
CA SER A 454 -7.90 10.20 7.37
C SER A 454 -9.23 10.70 6.76
N LEU A 455 -9.26 11.94 6.27
CA LEU A 455 -10.39 12.46 5.48
C LEU A 455 -10.69 11.57 4.26
N PHE A 456 -9.66 10.93 3.70
CA PHE A 456 -9.80 9.94 2.64
C PHE A 456 -10.61 8.71 3.07
N TYR A 457 -10.45 8.21 4.30
CA TYR A 457 -11.30 7.14 4.84
C TYR A 457 -12.77 7.55 4.87
N ILE A 458 -13.06 8.77 5.32
CA ILE A 458 -14.44 9.30 5.35
C ILE A 458 -15.01 9.37 3.93
N ILE A 459 -14.26 9.93 2.98
CA ILE A 459 -14.66 10.04 1.58
C ILE A 459 -14.94 8.66 0.96
N ASN A 460 -14.03 7.70 1.13
CA ASN A 460 -14.22 6.34 0.64
C ASN A 460 -15.45 5.66 1.26
N ASN A 461 -15.69 5.84 2.57
CA ASN A 461 -16.91 5.31 3.19
C ASN A 461 -18.18 5.98 2.67
N ILE A 462 -18.15 7.30 2.43
CA ILE A 462 -19.27 8.02 1.81
C ILE A 462 -19.57 7.42 0.43
N SER A 463 -18.57 7.09 -0.37
CA SER A 463 -18.76 6.45 -1.67
C SER A 463 -19.45 5.09 -1.57
N TRP A 464 -19.02 4.24 -0.63
CA TRP A 464 -19.69 2.96 -0.37
C TRP A 464 -21.14 3.15 0.14
N ILE A 465 -21.37 4.16 0.99
CA ILE A 465 -22.72 4.53 1.44
C ILE A 465 -23.59 4.98 0.26
N LEU A 466 -23.05 5.79 -0.67
CA LEU A 466 -23.77 6.23 -1.86
C LEU A 466 -24.14 5.05 -2.78
N ILE A 467 -23.22 4.08 -2.96
CA ILE A 467 -23.51 2.84 -3.69
C ILE A 467 -24.63 2.07 -2.98
N PHE A 468 -24.56 1.95 -1.65
CA PHE A 468 -25.57 1.24 -0.86
C PHE A 468 -26.95 1.91 -0.95
N ILE A 469 -27.02 3.24 -0.86
CA ILE A 469 -28.25 4.02 -1.05
C ILE A 469 -28.80 3.81 -2.46
N LEU A 470 -27.94 3.79 -3.48
CA LEU A 470 -28.35 3.55 -4.87
C LEU A 470 -28.95 2.14 -5.03
N ILE A 471 -28.34 1.12 -4.41
CA ILE A 471 -28.86 -0.25 -4.44
C ILE A 471 -30.21 -0.33 -3.71
N ILE A 472 -30.30 0.20 -2.49
CA ILE A 472 -31.54 0.18 -1.70
C ILE A 472 -32.66 0.92 -2.41
N SER A 473 -32.42 2.14 -2.88
CA SER A 473 -33.43 2.93 -3.58
C SER A 473 -33.94 2.20 -4.82
N THR A 474 -33.06 1.53 -5.56
CA THR A 474 -33.45 0.69 -6.70
C THR A 474 -34.36 -0.47 -6.24
N VAL A 475 -33.99 -1.18 -5.18
CA VAL A 475 -34.80 -2.29 -4.62
C VAL A 475 -36.15 -1.78 -4.13
N SER A 476 -36.19 -0.68 -3.39
CA SER A 476 -37.42 -0.08 -2.85
C SER A 476 -38.39 0.31 -3.97
N ILE A 477 -37.89 0.99 -5.02
CA ILE A 477 -38.73 1.37 -6.17
C ILE A 477 -39.28 0.13 -6.86
N VAL A 478 -38.46 -0.91 -7.05
CA VAL A 478 -38.88 -2.17 -7.69
C VAL A 478 -39.91 -2.93 -6.84
N ILE A 479 -39.76 -2.97 -5.52
CA ILE A 479 -40.75 -3.57 -4.59
C ILE A 479 -42.06 -2.79 -4.66
N MET A 480 -42.01 -1.46 -4.58
CA MET A 480 -43.20 -0.62 -4.61
C MET A 480 -43.95 -0.82 -5.93
N ASP A 481 -43.26 -0.83 -7.06
CA ASP A 481 -43.90 -1.08 -8.36
C ASP A 481 -44.46 -2.50 -8.47
N TYR A 482 -43.80 -3.51 -7.89
CA TYR A 482 -44.32 -4.88 -7.82
C TYR A 482 -45.61 -5.00 -7.00
N VAL A 483 -45.73 -4.22 -5.93
CA VAL A 483 -46.92 -4.19 -5.06
C VAL A 483 -48.05 -3.36 -5.68
N MET A 484 -47.73 -2.21 -6.27
CA MET A 484 -48.72 -1.25 -6.77
C MET A 484 -49.24 -1.56 -8.17
N ILE A 485 -48.44 -2.21 -9.02
CA ILE A 485 -48.80 -2.58 -10.38
C ILE A 485 -48.62 -4.09 -10.49
N PRO A 486 -49.59 -4.84 -11.06
CA PRO A 486 -49.38 -6.25 -11.39
C PRO A 486 -48.45 -6.35 -12.62
N LEU A 487 -47.21 -5.91 -12.46
CA LEU A 487 -46.11 -6.26 -13.34
C LEU A 487 -46.01 -7.78 -13.33
N LYS A 488 -45.90 -8.37 -14.52
CA LYS A 488 -45.78 -9.84 -14.61
C LYS A 488 -44.54 -10.28 -13.79
N PRO A 489 -44.66 -11.27 -12.88
CA PRO A 489 -43.62 -11.61 -11.88
C PRO A 489 -42.22 -11.80 -12.48
N TYR A 490 -42.16 -12.34 -13.70
CA TYR A 490 -40.89 -12.62 -14.39
C TYR A 490 -40.10 -11.36 -14.80
N CYS A 491 -40.70 -10.17 -14.87
CA CYS A 491 -39.98 -8.93 -15.18
C CYS A 491 -39.14 -8.43 -13.99
N VAL A 492 -39.55 -8.77 -12.77
CA VAL A 492 -39.01 -8.22 -11.52
C VAL A 492 -38.10 -9.23 -10.81
N ASN A 493 -38.36 -10.54 -10.96
CA ASN A 493 -37.57 -11.61 -10.32
C ASN A 493 -36.07 -11.55 -10.65
N PHE A 494 -35.70 -11.29 -11.91
CA PHE A 494 -34.29 -11.20 -12.31
C PHE A 494 -33.56 -10.00 -11.68
N ILE A 495 -34.28 -8.92 -11.37
CA ILE A 495 -33.71 -7.77 -10.64
C ILE A 495 -33.39 -8.21 -9.22
N PHE A 496 -34.37 -8.76 -8.49
CA PHE A 496 -34.14 -9.20 -7.11
C PHE A 496 -33.02 -10.24 -7.00
N ILE A 497 -32.93 -11.18 -7.94
CA ILE A 497 -31.84 -12.16 -7.97
C ILE A 497 -30.49 -11.45 -8.20
N SER A 498 -30.40 -10.58 -9.21
CA SER A 498 -29.14 -9.87 -9.52
C SER A 498 -28.68 -8.97 -8.36
N VAL A 499 -29.61 -8.25 -7.71
CA VAL A 499 -29.30 -7.38 -6.58
C VAL A 499 -28.95 -8.20 -5.33
N GLY A 500 -29.69 -9.27 -5.04
CA GLY A 500 -29.39 -10.16 -3.92
C GLY A 500 -28.00 -10.76 -4.01
N ILE A 501 -27.61 -11.27 -5.19
CA ILE A 501 -26.25 -11.79 -5.42
C ILE A 501 -25.21 -10.68 -5.28
N THR A 502 -25.49 -9.47 -5.77
CA THR A 502 -24.59 -8.32 -5.65
C THR A 502 -24.35 -7.93 -4.18
N ILE A 503 -25.40 -7.90 -3.36
CA ILE A 503 -25.30 -7.60 -1.92
C ILE A 503 -24.49 -8.68 -1.19
N ILE A 504 -24.73 -9.96 -1.50
CA ILE A 504 -23.95 -11.07 -0.92
C ILE A 504 -22.47 -10.93 -1.27
N ASN A 505 -22.15 -10.72 -2.55
CA ASN A 505 -20.77 -10.51 -2.99
C ASN A 505 -20.12 -9.30 -2.31
N LEU A 506 -20.89 -8.23 -2.08
CA LEU A 506 -20.40 -7.02 -1.43
C LEU A 506 -20.08 -7.28 0.04
N PHE A 507 -20.95 -8.00 0.74
CA PHE A 507 -20.71 -8.39 2.13
C PHE A 507 -19.45 -9.25 2.27
N ILE A 508 -19.29 -10.27 1.42
CA ILE A 508 -18.11 -11.14 1.44
C ILE A 508 -16.83 -10.35 1.10
N TYR A 509 -16.88 -9.46 0.10
CA TYR A 509 -15.75 -8.59 -0.27
C TYR A 509 -15.29 -7.71 0.90
N LEU A 510 -16.23 -7.15 1.67
CA LEU A 510 -15.93 -6.34 2.84
C LEU A 510 -15.41 -7.18 4.03
N SER A 511 -15.84 -8.44 4.15
CA SER A 511 -15.37 -9.36 5.20
C SER A 511 -13.97 -9.94 4.94
N LEU A 512 -13.54 -10.11 3.69
CA LEU A 512 -12.28 -10.81 3.33
C LEU A 512 -11.09 -9.85 3.10
N ASN A 513 -10.79 -9.00 4.06
CA ASN A 513 -9.75 -7.98 3.91
C ASN A 513 -8.34 -8.42 4.34
N GLU A 514 -8.20 -9.59 4.97
CA GLU A 514 -6.91 -10.09 5.46
C GLU A 514 -6.40 -11.29 4.66
N THR A 515 -5.30 -11.10 3.95
CA THR A 515 -4.61 -12.16 3.21
C THR A 515 -3.12 -12.14 3.51
N LYS A 516 -2.53 -13.31 3.78
CA LYS A 516 -1.10 -13.43 4.05
C LYS A 516 -0.24 -13.24 2.80
N SER A 517 -0.67 -13.82 1.68
CA SER A 517 0.09 -13.81 0.42
C SER A 517 -0.41 -12.73 -0.55
N TYR A 518 0.53 -12.07 -1.24
CA TYR A 518 0.24 -11.09 -2.30
C TYR A 518 -0.54 -11.70 -3.48
N ILE A 519 -0.30 -12.99 -3.78
CA ILE A 519 -1.01 -13.72 -4.83
C ILE A 519 -2.48 -13.86 -4.47
N SER A 520 -2.75 -14.29 -3.23
CA SER A 520 -4.12 -14.43 -2.73
C SER A 520 -4.82 -13.08 -2.68
N TYR A 521 -4.13 -12.01 -2.28
CA TYR A 521 -4.66 -10.64 -2.29
C TYR A 521 -5.18 -10.22 -3.68
N VAL A 522 -4.32 -10.32 -4.70
CA VAL A 522 -4.68 -9.92 -6.07
C VAL A 522 -5.78 -10.81 -6.63
N LYS A 523 -5.67 -12.13 -6.47
CA LYS A 523 -6.70 -13.08 -6.94
C LYS A 523 -8.06 -12.77 -6.37
N LEU A 524 -8.13 -12.57 -5.05
CA LEU A 524 -9.37 -12.30 -4.34
C LEU A 524 -10.03 -11.01 -4.87
N GLN A 525 -9.26 -9.92 -4.99
CA GLN A 525 -9.75 -8.63 -5.51
C GLN A 525 -10.31 -8.77 -6.94
N VAL A 526 -9.55 -9.41 -7.84
CA VAL A 526 -9.96 -9.62 -9.24
C VAL A 526 -11.21 -10.50 -9.33
N ILE A 527 -11.29 -11.58 -8.55
CA ILE A 527 -12.46 -12.48 -8.52
C ILE A 527 -13.70 -11.69 -8.09
N PHE A 528 -13.61 -10.84 -7.08
CA PHE A 528 -14.76 -10.04 -6.65
C PHE A 528 -15.22 -9.05 -7.72
N HIS A 529 -14.30 -8.36 -8.40
CA HIS A 529 -14.68 -7.48 -9.51
C HIS A 529 -15.37 -8.24 -10.65
N ILE A 530 -14.87 -9.45 -10.98
CA ILE A 530 -15.52 -10.34 -11.95
C ILE A 530 -16.92 -10.74 -11.48
N LEU A 531 -17.08 -11.13 -10.21
CA LEU A 531 -18.37 -11.53 -9.63
C LEU A 531 -19.37 -10.37 -9.62
N PHE A 532 -18.95 -9.15 -9.26
CA PHE A 532 -19.80 -7.96 -9.31
C PHE A 532 -20.28 -7.67 -10.74
N SER A 533 -19.36 -7.69 -11.69
CA SER A 533 -19.66 -7.44 -13.09
C SER A 533 -20.58 -8.52 -13.69
N LEU A 534 -20.24 -9.80 -13.51
CA LEU A 534 -20.99 -10.92 -14.10
C LEU A 534 -22.36 -11.13 -13.45
N SER A 535 -22.50 -10.94 -12.14
CA SER A 535 -23.80 -11.14 -11.47
C SER A 535 -24.85 -10.14 -11.96
N LEU A 536 -24.48 -8.88 -12.15
CA LEU A 536 -25.37 -7.87 -12.72
C LEU A 536 -25.64 -8.14 -14.20
N TYR A 537 -24.60 -8.42 -14.99
CA TYR A 537 -24.72 -8.66 -16.42
C TYR A 537 -25.50 -9.94 -16.76
N LEU A 538 -25.11 -11.10 -16.22
CA LEU A 538 -25.70 -12.38 -16.61
C LEU A 538 -27.17 -12.50 -16.21
N PHE A 539 -27.51 -12.18 -14.95
CA PHE A 539 -28.87 -12.38 -14.46
C PHE A 539 -29.85 -11.38 -15.06
N PHE A 540 -29.48 -10.09 -15.12
CA PHE A 540 -30.41 -9.07 -15.57
C PHE A 540 -30.52 -8.96 -17.09
N TYR A 541 -29.45 -9.25 -17.82
CA TYR A 541 -29.41 -9.13 -19.28
C TYR A 541 -29.52 -10.50 -19.99
N ILE A 542 -28.55 -11.39 -19.80
CA ILE A 542 -28.45 -12.63 -20.60
C ILE A 542 -29.50 -13.68 -20.22
N PHE A 543 -29.61 -14.06 -18.95
CA PHE A 543 -30.56 -15.07 -18.51
C PHE A 543 -32.00 -14.61 -18.66
N ARG A 544 -32.27 -13.33 -18.43
CA ARG A 544 -33.56 -12.72 -18.76
C ARG A 544 -33.91 -12.92 -20.24
N LEU A 545 -32.98 -12.60 -21.14
CA LEU A 545 -33.19 -12.76 -22.58
C LEU A 545 -33.46 -14.22 -22.95
N ILE A 546 -32.64 -15.16 -22.47
CA ILE A 546 -32.78 -16.59 -22.73
C ILE A 546 -34.12 -17.10 -22.19
N TYR A 547 -34.50 -16.73 -20.96
CA TYR A 547 -35.74 -17.12 -20.34
C TYR A 547 -36.97 -16.66 -21.14
N LEU A 548 -36.98 -15.42 -21.61
CA LEU A 548 -38.07 -14.89 -22.43
C LEU A 548 -38.15 -15.57 -23.81
N LEU A 549 -37.01 -15.91 -24.41
CA LEU A 549 -36.97 -16.69 -25.65
C LEU A 549 -37.50 -18.11 -25.46
N LEU A 550 -37.18 -18.76 -24.34
CA LEU A 550 -37.70 -20.08 -23.99
C LEU A 550 -39.21 -20.06 -23.78
N LEU A 551 -39.73 -19.10 -23.01
CA LEU A 551 -41.18 -18.94 -22.83
C LEU A 551 -41.92 -18.73 -24.17
N LYS A 552 -41.31 -18.02 -25.13
CA LYS A 552 -41.85 -17.87 -26.48
C LYS A 552 -41.91 -19.22 -27.20
N LYS A 553 -40.82 -19.99 -27.12
CA LYS A 553 -40.69 -21.30 -27.78
C LYS A 553 -41.75 -22.29 -27.29
N PHE A 554 -42.07 -22.25 -25.99
CA PHE A 554 -43.07 -23.12 -25.37
C PHE A 554 -44.51 -22.58 -25.47
N GLY A 555 -44.74 -21.47 -26.18
CA GLY A 555 -46.08 -20.89 -26.34
C GLY A 555 -46.69 -20.31 -25.06
N LEU A 556 -45.88 -20.13 -24.01
CA LEU A 556 -46.30 -19.60 -22.70
C LEU A 556 -46.30 -18.06 -22.67
N LEU A 557 -45.93 -17.41 -23.77
CA LEU A 557 -46.04 -15.96 -23.95
C LEU A 557 -47.28 -15.62 -24.78
N ASP A 558 -48.23 -14.98 -24.12
CA ASP A 558 -49.47 -14.49 -24.73
C ASP A 558 -49.19 -13.45 -25.83
N LYS A 559 -49.53 -13.77 -27.08
CA LYS A 559 -49.15 -13.01 -28.30
C LYS A 559 -49.75 -11.60 -28.36
N ASN A 560 -50.86 -11.32 -27.68
CA ASN A 560 -51.65 -10.10 -27.90
C ASN A 560 -51.41 -8.96 -26.89
N LYS A 561 -50.38 -9.04 -26.03
CA LYS A 561 -50.19 -8.03 -24.95
C LYS A 561 -48.83 -7.35 -24.91
N TYR A 562 -47.93 -7.63 -25.86
CA TYR A 562 -46.62 -6.98 -25.95
C TYR A 562 -46.56 -5.80 -26.94
N ASP A 563 -47.56 -5.60 -27.81
CA ASP A 563 -47.41 -4.70 -28.97
C ASP A 563 -48.33 -3.47 -29.06
N LEU A 564 -49.32 -3.21 -28.18
CA LEU A 564 -50.31 -2.15 -28.48
C LEU A 564 -50.80 -1.25 -27.32
N LYS A 565 -50.08 -1.15 -26.18
CA LYS A 565 -50.55 -0.28 -25.09
C LYS A 565 -49.53 0.69 -24.47
N SER A 566 -48.34 0.87 -25.04
CA SER A 566 -47.42 1.94 -24.57
C SER A 566 -47.01 2.98 -25.61
N GLN A 567 -47.29 2.78 -26.90
CA GLN A 567 -47.04 3.80 -27.91
C GLN A 567 -48.23 4.75 -28.13
N ASN A 568 -49.48 4.27 -28.03
CA ASN A 568 -50.66 5.10 -28.28
C ASN A 568 -51.00 6.05 -27.12
N ASP A 569 -50.64 5.70 -25.88
CA ASP A 569 -50.90 6.57 -24.72
C ASP A 569 -49.83 7.68 -24.55
N ILE A 570 -48.71 7.59 -25.27
CA ILE A 570 -47.66 8.62 -25.26
C ILE A 570 -47.90 9.63 -26.39
N LEU A 571 -48.36 9.19 -27.57
CA LEU A 571 -48.64 10.12 -28.68
C LEU A 571 -49.94 10.93 -28.49
N ASN A 572 -50.96 10.36 -27.83
CA ASN A 572 -52.26 11.03 -27.68
C ASN A 572 -52.38 11.95 -26.46
N ASN A 573 -51.48 11.85 -25.47
CA ASN A 573 -51.49 12.73 -24.29
C ASN A 573 -50.73 14.05 -24.51
N ASP A 574 -49.79 14.08 -25.46
CA ASP A 574 -49.06 15.31 -25.80
C ASP A 574 -49.85 16.23 -26.75
N THR A 575 -50.78 15.69 -27.56
CA THR A 575 -51.67 16.49 -28.43
C THR A 575 -53.01 16.85 -27.80
N SER A 576 -53.63 15.98 -26.99
CA SER A 576 -54.92 16.27 -26.36
C SER A 576 -54.83 17.35 -25.29
N SER A 577 -53.74 17.37 -24.50
CA SER A 577 -53.54 18.37 -23.44
C SER A 577 -53.20 19.77 -23.98
N TYR A 578 -52.69 19.88 -25.21
CA TYR A 578 -52.46 21.17 -25.86
C TYR A 578 -53.70 21.69 -26.58
N GLU A 579 -54.48 20.83 -27.25
CA GLU A 579 -55.71 21.25 -27.94
C GLU A 579 -56.88 21.56 -26.99
N GLU A 580 -57.05 20.80 -25.90
CA GLU A 580 -58.08 21.10 -24.89
C GLU A 580 -57.75 22.39 -24.11
N ASN A 581 -56.48 22.62 -23.74
CA ASN A 581 -56.09 23.86 -23.07
C ASN A 581 -56.20 25.08 -24.00
N THR A 582 -55.97 24.93 -25.31
CA THR A 582 -56.11 26.03 -26.28
C THR A 582 -57.59 26.33 -26.57
N LYS A 583 -58.45 25.31 -26.68
CA LYS A 583 -59.91 25.49 -26.81
C LYS A 583 -60.56 26.04 -25.53
N GLN A 584 -60.09 25.66 -24.34
CA GLN A 584 -60.55 26.25 -23.07
C GLN A 584 -60.07 27.69 -22.91
N LYS A 585 -58.82 28.02 -23.28
CA LYS A 585 -58.32 29.42 -23.25
C LYS A 585 -59.07 30.32 -24.23
N ILE A 586 -59.33 29.87 -25.45
CA ILE A 586 -60.10 30.63 -26.45
C ILE A 586 -61.55 30.84 -25.98
N ASN A 587 -62.20 29.82 -25.39
CA ASN A 587 -63.56 29.97 -24.84
C ASN A 587 -63.62 30.88 -23.61
N ILE A 588 -62.58 30.90 -22.77
CA ILE A 588 -62.49 31.79 -21.60
C ILE A 588 -62.17 33.22 -22.05
N GLU A 589 -61.29 33.43 -23.03
CA GLU A 589 -61.00 34.76 -23.60
C GLU A 589 -62.20 35.33 -24.38
N GLN A 590 -62.95 34.51 -25.13
CA GLN A 590 -64.20 34.93 -25.78
C GLN A 590 -65.31 35.24 -24.77
N ARG A 591 -65.42 34.48 -23.66
CA ARG A 591 -66.34 34.79 -22.55
C ARG A 591 -65.92 36.03 -21.75
N LEU A 592 -64.63 36.32 -21.65
CA LEU A 592 -64.10 37.52 -21.01
C LEU A 592 -64.26 38.76 -21.91
N GLN A 593 -64.10 38.66 -23.23
CA GLN A 593 -64.38 39.74 -24.18
C GLN A 593 -65.88 40.06 -24.28
N THR A 594 -66.77 39.05 -24.27
CA THR A 594 -68.22 39.29 -24.23
C THR A 594 -68.69 39.87 -22.89
N LYS A 595 -68.07 39.51 -21.76
CA LYS A 595 -68.29 40.18 -20.46
C LYS A 595 -67.72 41.60 -20.40
N LYS A 596 -66.57 41.88 -21.04
CA LYS A 596 -66.00 43.24 -21.10
C LYS A 596 -66.82 44.18 -22.01
N ASN A 597 -67.37 43.67 -23.11
CA ASN A 597 -68.24 44.45 -24.00
C ASN A 597 -69.64 44.70 -23.40
N THR A 598 -70.19 43.77 -22.61
CA THR A 598 -71.44 44.01 -21.86
C THR A 598 -71.22 44.94 -20.65
N HIS A 599 -70.03 44.95 -20.05
CA HIS A 599 -69.70 45.89 -18.98
C HIS A 599 -69.39 47.32 -19.49
N ASN A 600 -68.74 47.45 -20.66
CA ASN A 600 -68.50 48.76 -21.28
C ASN A 600 -69.77 49.38 -21.88
N ASN A 601 -70.73 48.58 -22.39
CA ASN A 601 -72.03 49.10 -22.83
C ASN A 601 -72.91 49.55 -21.65
N SER A 602 -72.85 48.87 -20.50
CA SER A 602 -73.59 49.28 -19.30
C SER A 602 -73.01 50.52 -18.61
N ILE A 603 -71.70 50.80 -18.75
CA ILE A 603 -71.08 52.03 -18.24
C ILE A 603 -71.32 53.23 -19.19
N SER A 604 -71.58 53.01 -20.49
CA SER A 604 -72.01 54.08 -21.40
C SER A 604 -73.48 54.50 -21.23
N ILE A 605 -74.33 53.61 -20.72
CA ILE A 605 -75.78 53.87 -20.52
C ILE A 605 -76.04 54.55 -19.16
N ILE A 606 -75.16 54.37 -18.16
CA ILE A 606 -75.32 54.98 -16.82
C ILE A 606 -74.80 56.43 -16.76
N ASN A 607 -73.91 56.85 -17.68
CA ASN A 607 -73.45 58.25 -17.78
C ASN A 607 -74.31 59.14 -18.69
N THR A 608 -75.45 58.64 -19.20
CA THR A 608 -76.40 59.41 -20.03
C THR A 608 -77.74 59.69 -19.33
N PHE A 609 -77.89 59.31 -18.04
CA PHE A 609 -79.13 59.48 -17.26
C PHE A 609 -78.95 60.31 -15.98
N ALA A 610 -77.95 61.19 -15.94
CA ALA A 610 -77.71 62.11 -14.83
C ALA A 610 -77.53 63.56 -15.31
N THR A 611 -78.42 64.03 -16.16
CA THR A 611 -78.71 65.47 -16.37
C THR A 611 -80.09 65.57 -17.01
N GLU A 612 -80.92 66.49 -16.50
CA GLU A 612 -82.24 66.91 -17.02
C GLU A 612 -83.49 66.22 -16.43
N SER A 613 -83.86 66.66 -15.23
CA SER A 613 -85.26 66.99 -14.94
C SER A 613 -85.30 68.43 -14.41
N ILE A 614 -86.01 69.33 -15.09
CA ILE A 614 -86.73 70.52 -14.59
C ILE A 614 -87.35 71.27 -15.81
N SER A 615 -88.68 71.21 -15.92
CA SER A 615 -89.62 72.32 -16.25
C SER A 615 -91.03 71.72 -16.50
N PHE A 616 -91.93 71.85 -15.50
CA PHE A 616 -93.11 72.76 -15.41
C PHE A 616 -94.39 72.14 -16.01
N ASN A 617 -95.59 72.19 -15.42
CA ASN A 617 -96.27 73.24 -14.62
C ASN A 617 -97.44 72.66 -13.79
N GLU A 618 -97.88 73.46 -12.80
CA GLU A 618 -99.03 73.35 -11.85
C GLU A 618 -98.84 72.57 -10.54
#